data_AF-A0A6A6CN18-F1
#
_entry.id   AF-A0A6A6CN18-F1
#
_cell.length_a   1.000
_cell.length_b   1.000
_cell.length_c   1.000
_cell.angle_alpha   90.00
_cell.angle_beta   90.00
_cell.angle_gamma   90.00
#
_symmetry.space_group_name_H-M   'P 1'
#
loop_
_entity.id
_entity.type
_entity.pdbx_description
1 polymer ?
#
loop_
_entity_poly.entity_id
_entity_poly.type
_entity_poly.pdbx_seq_one_letter_code
_entity_poly.pdbx_strand_id
1 'polypeptide(L)'
;MLSSYLLFALPLLASAAPSLNARFGNEVVYISRCIADSGSNNQLEADYYSDIGNSQNLQTPNSVSQPQFVNSGQPNFNGQHSYFFPDSGVTFTYNAQNINQPAGTQVGTGSNGSPFTCFRDTDRNLYYRHGQNNRPCVAVLYCRKSRRCSKLQLTVMALGRKAGRA
;
A
#
# COMPACT_ATOMS: atom_id res chain seq x y z
N MET A 1 44.61 -4.83 44.93
CA MET A 1 43.68 -3.81 44.42
C MET A 1 42.88 -4.44 43.30
N LEU A 2 41.66 -4.90 43.58
CA LEU A 2 40.78 -5.55 42.62
C LEU A 2 39.64 -4.57 42.31
N SER A 3 39.64 -4.04 41.08
CA SER A 3 38.67 -3.04 40.63
C SER A 3 37.52 -3.76 39.93
N SER A 4 36.37 -3.83 40.59
CA SER A 4 35.13 -4.41 40.06
C SER A 4 34.45 -3.41 39.12
N TYR A 5 34.40 -3.72 37.82
CA TYR A 5 33.63 -2.97 36.84
C TYR A 5 32.21 -3.54 36.75
N LEU A 6 31.25 -2.81 37.32
CA LEU A 6 29.82 -3.04 37.15
C LEU A 6 29.40 -2.62 35.73
N LEU A 7 29.21 -3.61 34.85
CA LEU A 7 28.62 -3.44 33.52
C LEU A 7 27.11 -3.21 33.68
N PHE A 8 26.69 -1.96 33.58
CA PHE A 8 25.27 -1.60 33.44
C PHE A 8 24.81 -1.93 32.01
N ALA A 9 24.08 -3.03 31.86
CA ALA A 9 23.36 -3.36 30.64
C ALA A 9 22.11 -2.48 30.54
N LEU A 10 22.14 -1.48 29.64
CA LEU A 10 20.95 -0.69 29.31
C LEU A 10 19.99 -1.54 28.46
N PRO A 11 18.71 -1.65 28.84
CA PRO A 11 17.71 -2.29 28.01
C PRO A 11 17.45 -1.41 26.78
N LEU A 12 17.80 -1.92 25.60
CA LEU A 12 17.38 -1.37 24.32
C LEU A 12 15.85 -1.51 24.22
N LEU A 13 15.16 -0.40 24.49
CA LEU A 13 13.76 -0.23 24.11
C LEU A 13 13.68 -0.29 22.58
N ALA A 14 13.37 -1.47 22.05
CA ALA A 14 13.00 -1.65 20.66
C ALA A 14 11.76 -0.78 20.40
N SER A 15 11.98 0.39 19.82
CA SER A 15 10.93 1.23 19.28
C SER A 15 10.22 0.41 18.21
N ALA A 16 9.04 -0.11 18.52
CA ALA A 16 8.15 -0.64 17.51
C ALA A 16 8.01 0.43 16.43
N ALA A 17 8.34 0.10 15.19
CA ALA A 17 8.15 1.00 14.06
C ALA A 17 6.71 1.54 14.10
N PRO A 18 6.47 2.82 13.77
CA PRO A 18 5.13 3.37 13.74
C PRO A 18 4.28 2.47 12.85
N SER A 19 3.44 1.68 13.50
CA SER A 19 2.36 0.98 12.85
C SER A 19 1.50 2.09 12.24
N LEU A 20 1.43 2.15 10.91
CA LEU A 20 0.42 2.88 10.17
C LEU A 20 -0.94 2.28 10.53
N ASN A 21 -1.37 2.59 11.75
CA ASN A 21 -2.56 2.10 12.39
C ASN A 21 -3.71 2.96 11.86
N ALA A 22 -3.92 2.90 10.55
CA ALA A 22 -5.09 3.45 9.89
C ALA A 22 -6.29 2.62 10.38
N ARG A 23 -6.87 3.03 11.51
CA ARG A 23 -7.94 2.32 12.21
C ARG A 23 -9.20 2.16 11.35
N PHE A 24 -9.42 3.05 10.38
CA PHE A 24 -10.42 2.96 9.31
C PHE A 24 -9.98 3.80 8.11
N GLY A 25 -8.74 3.59 7.64
CA GLY A 25 -8.11 4.50 6.69
C GLY A 25 -8.66 4.38 5.27
N ASN A 26 -8.93 5.52 4.65
CA ASN A 26 -9.00 5.68 3.20
C ASN A 26 -7.61 5.56 2.55
N GLU A 27 -6.68 4.83 3.16
CA GLU A 27 -5.33 4.72 2.63
C GLU A 27 -5.29 3.87 1.35
N VAL A 28 -4.36 4.21 0.49
CA VAL A 28 -4.18 3.57 -0.80
C VAL A 28 -2.70 3.53 -1.16
N VAL A 29 -2.29 2.43 -1.76
CA VAL A 29 -0.98 2.29 -2.41
C VAL A 29 -1.23 2.15 -3.91
N TYR A 30 -0.71 3.07 -4.71
CA TYR A 30 -0.69 2.92 -6.15
C TYR A 30 0.59 2.21 -6.57
N ILE A 31 0.51 1.37 -7.60
CA ILE A 31 1.70 0.92 -8.33
C ILE A 31 1.69 1.67 -9.65
N SER A 32 2.74 2.44 -9.86
CA SER A 32 2.82 3.44 -10.91
C SER A 32 3.95 3.15 -11.89
N ARG A 33 3.76 3.60 -13.12
CA ARG A 33 4.81 3.69 -14.14
C ARG A 33 5.22 5.14 -14.31
N CYS A 34 6.47 5.46 -13.99
CA CYS A 34 7.06 6.78 -14.19
C CYS A 34 8.08 6.75 -15.32
N ILE A 35 8.23 7.88 -16.02
CA ILE A 35 9.25 8.05 -17.06
C ILE A 35 10.58 8.46 -16.40
N ALA A 36 11.69 7.80 -16.72
CA ALA A 36 13.02 8.13 -16.19
C ALA A 36 13.71 9.32 -16.90
N ASP A 37 14.78 9.87 -16.29
CA ASP A 37 15.58 10.99 -16.81
C ASP A 37 16.11 10.81 -18.24
N SER A 38 16.48 9.59 -18.61
CA SER A 38 17.06 9.27 -19.90
C SER A 38 16.04 9.07 -21.02
N GLY A 39 14.74 9.30 -20.77
CA GLY A 39 13.67 9.26 -21.78
C GLY A 39 13.32 7.87 -22.32
N SER A 40 14.13 6.84 -22.04
CA SER A 40 13.91 5.48 -22.58
C SER A 40 13.62 4.43 -21.51
N ASN A 41 13.82 4.73 -20.23
CA ASN A 41 13.62 3.77 -19.15
C ASN A 41 12.33 4.05 -18.40
N ASN A 42 11.56 2.99 -18.16
CA ASN A 42 10.42 3.03 -17.25
C ASN A 42 10.92 2.78 -15.82
N GLN A 43 10.38 3.55 -14.88
CA GLN A 43 10.52 3.31 -13.45
C GLN A 43 9.20 2.78 -12.92
N LEU A 44 9.26 1.69 -12.17
CA LEU A 44 8.15 1.21 -11.36
C LEU A 44 8.34 1.69 -9.94
N GLU A 45 7.29 2.19 -9.33
CA GLU A 45 7.28 2.56 -7.92
C GLU A 45 5.92 2.32 -7.29
N ALA A 46 5.91 2.26 -5.97
CA ALA A 46 4.72 2.30 -5.17
C ALA A 46 4.56 3.67 -4.53
N ASP A 47 3.37 4.25 -4.67
CA ASP A 47 3.02 5.58 -4.15
C ASP A 47 1.97 5.43 -3.05
N TYR A 48 2.34 5.79 -1.83
CA TYR A 48 1.45 5.71 -0.67
C TYR A 48 0.74 7.03 -0.42
N TYR A 49 -0.57 6.95 -0.25
CA TYR A 49 -1.40 8.04 0.26
C TYR A 49 -2.11 7.57 1.53
N SER A 50 -2.02 8.37 2.59
CA SER A 50 -2.75 8.11 3.83
C SER A 50 -4.27 8.29 3.65
N ASP A 51 -4.67 9.05 2.62
CA ASP A 51 -6.06 9.26 2.20
C ASP A 51 -6.16 9.30 0.66
N ILE A 52 -6.99 8.44 0.08
CA ILE A 52 -7.28 8.37 -1.36
C ILE A 52 -7.87 9.67 -1.91
N GLY A 53 -8.51 10.50 -1.08
CA GLY A 53 -8.95 11.83 -1.49
C GLY A 53 -7.77 12.71 -1.92
N ASN A 54 -6.60 12.50 -1.34
CA ASN A 54 -5.37 13.22 -1.66
C ASN A 54 -4.62 12.61 -2.87
N SER A 55 -5.12 11.55 -3.49
CA SER A 55 -4.53 11.02 -4.74
C SER A 55 -5.14 11.63 -6.00
N GLN A 56 -5.98 12.65 -5.84
CA GLN A 56 -6.67 13.35 -6.91
C GLN A 56 -5.91 14.63 -7.30
N ASN A 57 -6.20 15.16 -8.48
CA ASN A 57 -5.71 16.46 -8.93
C ASN A 57 -4.17 16.61 -8.88
N LEU A 58 -3.45 15.53 -9.24
CA LEU A 58 -1.98 15.52 -9.34
C LEU A 58 -1.24 15.78 -8.02
N GLN A 59 -1.92 15.60 -6.89
CA GLN A 59 -1.30 15.74 -5.58
C GLN A 59 -0.22 14.69 -5.34
N THR A 60 0.89 15.12 -4.76
CA THR A 60 2.04 14.27 -4.47
C THR A 60 1.71 13.25 -3.38
N PRO A 61 2.23 12.02 -3.48
CA PRO A 61 2.05 11.01 -2.45
C PRO A 61 2.69 11.41 -1.11
N ASN A 62 2.16 10.84 -0.02
CA ASN A 62 2.76 10.99 1.31
C ASN A 62 4.12 10.31 1.40
N SER A 63 4.31 9.23 0.66
CA SER A 63 5.56 8.49 0.57
C SER A 63 5.69 7.78 -0.77
N VAL A 64 6.92 7.68 -1.28
CA VAL A 64 7.27 7.00 -2.54
C VAL A 64 8.28 5.92 -2.22
N SER A 65 8.10 4.74 -2.79
CA SER A 65 9.04 3.65 -2.61
C SER A 65 10.37 3.91 -3.33
N GLN A 66 11.38 3.10 -3.03
CA GLN A 66 12.54 3.01 -3.89
C GLN A 66 12.11 2.58 -5.31
N PRO A 67 12.51 3.30 -6.38
CA PRO A 67 12.11 2.97 -7.73
C PRO A 67 12.84 1.73 -8.23
N GLN A 68 12.11 0.88 -8.95
CA GLN A 68 12.64 -0.27 -9.67
C GLN A 68 12.78 0.09 -11.14
N PHE A 69 14.01 0.09 -11.64
CA PHE A 69 14.30 0.43 -13.03
C PHE A 69 14.04 -0.77 -13.93
N VAL A 70 13.23 -0.56 -14.97
CA VAL A 70 13.01 -1.56 -16.01
C VAL A 70 13.82 -1.14 -17.24
N ASN A 71 14.92 -1.85 -17.46
CA ASN A 71 15.78 -1.65 -18.63
C ASN A 71 15.09 -2.23 -19.87
N SER A 72 14.64 -1.35 -20.77
CA SER A 72 13.98 -1.67 -22.05
C SER A 72 12.72 -2.54 -21.95
N GLY A 73 11.61 -2.05 -22.54
CA GLY A 73 10.34 -2.79 -22.62
C GLY A 73 9.23 -2.27 -21.71
N GLN A 74 8.07 -2.92 -21.80
CA GLN A 74 6.92 -2.64 -20.96
C GLN A 74 7.12 -3.29 -19.58
N PRO A 75 6.93 -2.56 -18.48
CA PRO A 75 7.01 -3.15 -17.16
C PRO A 75 5.99 -4.28 -16.99
N ASN A 76 6.40 -5.38 -16.37
CA ASN A 76 5.47 -6.45 -16.02
C ASN A 76 4.86 -6.17 -14.65
N PHE A 77 3.54 -5.95 -14.61
CA PHE A 77 2.79 -5.75 -13.38
C PHE A 77 2.19 -7.03 -12.80
N ASN A 78 2.17 -8.12 -13.57
CA ASN A 78 1.66 -9.41 -13.10
C ASN A 78 2.71 -10.12 -12.23
N GLY A 79 2.25 -11.04 -11.39
CA GLY A 79 3.06 -11.74 -10.41
C GLY A 79 3.23 -10.95 -9.12
N GLN A 80 4.14 -11.45 -8.28
CA GLN A 80 4.47 -10.86 -6.99
C GLN A 80 5.61 -9.85 -7.11
N HIS A 81 5.44 -8.68 -6.50
CA HIS A 81 6.43 -7.61 -6.43
C HIS A 81 6.47 -7.02 -5.03
N SER A 82 7.62 -6.46 -4.65
CA SER A 82 7.83 -5.82 -3.35
C SER A 82 8.49 -4.46 -3.50
N TYR A 83 7.98 -3.48 -2.76
CA TYR A 83 8.48 -2.10 -2.74
C TYR A 83 8.78 -1.68 -1.31
N PHE A 84 9.98 -1.11 -1.11
CA PHE A 84 10.43 -0.61 0.17
C PHE A 84 10.23 0.91 0.26
N PHE A 85 9.58 1.37 1.32
CA PHE A 85 9.37 2.78 1.63
C PHE A 85 10.46 3.26 2.60
N PRO A 86 11.47 4.02 2.13
CA PRO A 86 12.67 4.35 2.92
C PRO A 86 12.40 5.28 4.10
N ASP A 87 11.36 6.10 4.01
CA ASP A 87 10.92 7.03 5.05
C ASP A 87 10.32 6.32 6.27
N SER A 88 9.67 5.17 6.06
CA SER A 88 8.97 4.42 7.10
C SER A 88 9.61 3.07 7.47
N GLY A 89 10.51 2.56 6.61
CA GLY A 89 11.08 1.22 6.75
C GLY A 89 10.10 0.08 6.43
N VAL A 90 8.93 0.41 5.86
CA VAL A 90 7.88 -0.56 5.55
C VAL A 90 8.07 -1.14 4.15
N THR A 91 7.91 -2.45 4.01
CA THR A 91 7.81 -3.11 2.70
C THR A 91 6.35 -3.40 2.37
N PHE A 92 5.89 -2.92 1.22
CA PHE A 92 4.61 -3.32 0.64
C PHE A 92 4.84 -4.36 -0.45
N THR A 93 4.19 -5.50 -0.32
CA THR A 93 4.22 -6.59 -1.31
C THR A 93 2.86 -6.70 -1.96
N TYR A 94 2.79 -6.78 -3.28
CA TYR A 94 1.56 -7.07 -4.01
C TYR A 94 1.72 -8.27 -4.93
N ASN A 95 0.61 -8.93 -5.26
CA ASN A 95 0.54 -10.01 -6.24
C ASN A 95 -0.67 -9.78 -7.15
N ALA A 96 -0.42 -9.42 -8.42
CA ALA A 96 -1.46 -9.26 -9.43
C ALA A 96 -1.50 -10.47 -10.39
N GLN A 97 -2.70 -10.92 -10.71
CA GLN A 97 -2.93 -12.08 -11.57
C GLN A 97 -3.05 -11.68 -13.04
N ASN A 98 -3.79 -10.60 -13.32
CA ASN A 98 -4.00 -10.12 -14.67
C ASN A 98 -4.31 -8.61 -14.68
N ILE A 99 -3.35 -7.81 -15.14
CA ILE A 99 -3.49 -6.36 -15.27
C ILE A 99 -4.32 -5.91 -16.47
N ASN A 100 -4.57 -6.77 -17.46
CA ASN A 100 -5.31 -6.45 -18.68
C ASN A 100 -6.85 -6.51 -18.49
N GLN A 101 -7.31 -6.22 -17.28
CA GLN A 101 -8.72 -6.17 -16.93
C GLN A 101 -9.27 -4.74 -17.10
N PRO A 102 -10.60 -4.54 -17.14
CA PRO A 102 -11.18 -3.21 -17.07
C PRO A 102 -10.82 -2.47 -15.78
N ALA A 103 -10.76 -1.15 -15.82
CA ALA A 103 -10.56 -0.33 -14.63
C ALA A 103 -11.62 -0.62 -13.55
N GLY A 104 -11.20 -0.67 -12.29
CA GLY A 104 -12.03 -1.02 -11.15
C GLY A 104 -12.19 -2.53 -10.90
N THR A 105 -11.75 -3.40 -11.82
CA THR A 105 -11.74 -4.85 -11.58
C THR A 105 -10.65 -5.21 -10.57
N GLN A 106 -10.95 -6.13 -9.65
CA GLN A 106 -9.95 -6.70 -8.74
C GLN A 106 -8.95 -7.53 -9.55
N VAL A 107 -7.67 -7.15 -9.49
CA VAL A 107 -6.59 -7.82 -10.22
C VAL A 107 -5.62 -8.56 -9.31
N GLY A 108 -5.70 -8.35 -7.99
CA GLY A 108 -4.74 -8.93 -7.07
C GLY A 108 -4.97 -8.63 -5.60
N THR A 109 -3.95 -8.90 -4.81
CA THR A 109 -3.89 -8.63 -3.37
C THR A 109 -2.56 -7.97 -3.00
N GLY A 110 -2.52 -7.28 -1.86
CA GLY A 110 -1.29 -6.69 -1.34
C GLY A 110 -1.21 -6.75 0.18
N SER A 111 -0.04 -6.47 0.73
CA SER A 111 0.20 -6.47 2.17
C SER A 111 1.43 -5.65 2.56
N ASN A 112 1.30 -4.91 3.65
CA ASN A 112 2.41 -4.35 4.44
C ASN A 112 2.40 -4.87 5.89
N GLY A 113 1.89 -6.09 6.08
CA GLY A 113 1.48 -6.63 7.39
C GLY A 113 -0.02 -6.49 7.66
N SER A 114 -0.71 -5.63 6.90
CA SER A 114 -2.19 -5.61 6.80
C SER A 114 -2.64 -5.98 5.38
N PRO A 115 -3.77 -6.68 5.20
CA PRO A 115 -4.22 -7.09 3.86
C PRO A 115 -4.83 -5.93 3.07
N PHE A 116 -4.52 -5.91 1.77
CA PHE A 116 -5.06 -5.00 0.77
C PHE A 116 -5.69 -5.79 -0.38
N THR A 117 -6.71 -5.20 -0.99
CA THR A 117 -7.28 -5.67 -2.25
C THR A 117 -6.85 -4.71 -3.35
N CYS A 118 -6.30 -5.26 -4.44
CA CYS A 118 -5.75 -4.48 -5.54
C CYS A 118 -6.66 -4.51 -6.76
N PHE A 119 -6.85 -3.35 -7.37
CA PHE A 119 -7.76 -3.11 -8.47
C PHE A 119 -7.02 -2.40 -9.61
N ARG A 120 -7.45 -2.68 -10.84
CA ARG A 120 -6.94 -1.97 -12.02
C ARG A 120 -7.33 -0.50 -11.95
N ASP A 121 -6.39 0.41 -12.19
CA ASP A 121 -6.67 1.85 -12.33
C ASP A 121 -6.98 2.20 -13.80
N THR A 122 -7.17 3.47 -14.12
CA THR A 122 -7.51 3.97 -15.46
C THR A 122 -6.30 4.44 -16.26
N ASP A 123 -5.06 4.18 -15.80
CA ASP A 123 -3.84 4.81 -16.35
C ASP A 123 -3.87 6.33 -16.31
N ARG A 124 -4.47 6.91 -15.27
CA ARG A 124 -4.45 8.37 -15.09
C ARG A 124 -3.08 8.84 -14.60
N ASN A 125 -2.72 10.08 -14.94
CA ASN A 125 -1.60 10.75 -14.30
C ASN A 125 -1.93 10.90 -12.81
N LEU A 126 -1.12 10.27 -11.96
CA LEU A 126 -1.27 10.29 -10.52
C LEU A 126 -0.67 11.56 -9.94
N TYR A 127 0.57 11.87 -10.33
CA TYR A 127 1.29 13.09 -9.99
C TYR A 127 2.43 13.34 -10.97
N TYR A 128 3.07 14.51 -10.87
CA TYR A 128 4.31 14.80 -11.58
C TYR A 128 5.47 14.81 -10.59
N ARG A 129 6.49 13.99 -10.85
CA ARG A 129 7.71 14.01 -10.04
C ARG A 129 8.45 15.33 -10.30
N HIS A 130 8.62 16.12 -9.24
CA HIS A 130 9.32 17.39 -9.30
C HIS A 130 10.81 17.17 -9.60
N GLY A 131 11.32 17.88 -10.60
CA GLY A 131 12.66 17.75 -11.17
C GLY A 131 12.74 18.44 -12.53
N GLN A 132 13.82 18.25 -13.29
CA GLN A 132 14.10 19.03 -14.50
C GLN A 132 13.04 18.95 -15.61
N ASN A 133 12.12 17.98 -15.61
CA ASN A 133 11.18 17.76 -16.72
C ASN A 133 9.72 17.43 -16.33
N ASN A 134 9.25 17.68 -15.09
CA ASN A 134 7.88 17.35 -14.63
C ASN A 134 7.39 15.99 -15.16
N ARG A 135 7.96 14.89 -14.65
CA ARG A 135 7.72 13.57 -15.26
C ARG A 135 6.43 12.97 -14.74
N PRO A 136 5.53 12.51 -15.63
CA PRO A 136 4.29 11.90 -15.19
C PRO A 136 4.58 10.54 -14.57
N CYS A 137 3.95 10.30 -13.43
CA CYS A 137 3.76 8.97 -12.88
C CYS A 137 2.32 8.55 -13.12
N VAL A 138 2.15 7.46 -13.86
CA VAL A 138 0.85 6.95 -14.30
C VAL A 138 0.44 5.80 -13.40
N ALA A 139 -0.72 5.91 -12.76
CA ALA A 139 -1.26 4.86 -11.90
C ALA A 139 -1.74 3.67 -12.74
N VAL A 140 -1.15 2.49 -12.54
CA VAL A 140 -1.52 1.27 -13.28
C VAL A 140 -2.50 0.43 -12.47
N LEU A 141 -2.24 0.27 -11.18
CA LEU A 141 -3.18 -0.36 -10.25
C LEU A 141 -3.14 0.36 -8.90
N TYR A 142 -4.18 0.15 -8.10
CA TYR A 142 -4.25 0.66 -6.74
C TYR A 142 -4.70 -0.42 -5.78
N CYS A 143 -4.12 -0.41 -4.59
CA CYS A 143 -4.41 -1.33 -3.52
C CYS A 143 -4.98 -0.54 -2.34
N ARG A 144 -6.17 -0.91 -1.88
CA ARG A 144 -6.80 -0.33 -0.67
C ARG A 144 -6.93 -1.38 0.41
N LYS A 145 -6.90 -0.96 1.68
CA LYS A 145 -7.08 -1.87 2.81
C LYS A 145 -8.34 -2.69 2.60
N SER A 146 -8.22 -4.02 2.67
CA SER A 146 -9.38 -4.88 2.62
C SER A 146 -10.22 -4.56 3.84
N ARG A 147 -11.47 -4.11 3.64
CA ARG A 147 -12.42 -4.02 4.74
C ARG A 147 -12.52 -5.45 5.25
N ARG A 148 -11.95 -5.72 6.44
CA ARG A 148 -12.38 -6.90 7.17
C ARG A 148 -13.87 -6.68 7.31
N CYS A 149 -14.67 -7.49 6.60
CA CYS A 149 -16.03 -7.73 7.03
C CYS A 149 -15.86 -8.22 8.46
N SER A 150 -15.85 -7.29 9.41
CA SER A 150 -16.18 -7.60 10.79
C SER A 150 -17.50 -8.29 10.60
N LYS A 151 -17.51 -9.61 10.73
CA LYS A 151 -18.74 -10.36 10.90
C LYS A 151 -19.43 -9.56 11.99
N LEU A 152 -20.41 -8.73 11.61
CA LEU A 152 -21.45 -8.36 12.53
C LEU A 152 -21.96 -9.75 12.90
N GLN A 153 -21.55 -10.24 14.08
CA GLN A 153 -22.32 -11.24 14.76
C GLN A 153 -23.65 -10.54 14.98
N LEU A 154 -24.51 -10.61 13.96
CA LEU A 154 -25.92 -10.44 14.08
C LEU A 154 -26.34 -11.68 14.87
N THR A 155 -26.05 -11.64 16.18
CA THR A 155 -26.65 -12.54 17.15
C THR A 155 -28.12 -12.19 17.08
N VAL A 156 -28.82 -12.92 16.21
CA VAL A 156 -30.27 -12.93 16.17
C VAL A 156 -30.68 -13.42 17.55
N MET A 157 -30.98 -12.47 18.44
CA MET A 157 -31.77 -12.73 19.63
C MET A 157 -33.17 -13.09 19.13
N ALA A 158 -33.32 -14.33 18.67
CA ALA A 158 -34.61 -14.97 18.55
C ALA A 158 -35.14 -15.18 19.98
N LEU A 159 -35.67 -14.10 20.54
CA LEU A 159 -36.52 -14.11 21.72
C LEU A 159 -37.67 -15.07 21.44
N GLY A 160 -37.66 -16.19 22.16
CA GLY A 160 -38.70 -17.19 22.11
C GLY A 160 -40.06 -16.57 22.44
N ARG A 161 -40.94 -16.50 21.44
CA ARG A 161 -42.38 -16.42 21.68
C ARG A 161 -42.86 -17.81 22.13
N LYS A 162 -42.90 -18.04 23.44
CA LYS A 162 -43.81 -19.03 24.03
C LYS A 162 -45.24 -18.55 23.76
N ALA A 163 -45.90 -19.11 22.76
CA ALA A 163 -47.34 -19.04 22.63
C ALA A 163 -47.95 -20.01 23.65
N GLY A 164 -48.36 -19.49 24.79
CA GLY A 164 -49.33 -20.15 25.67
C GLY A 164 -50.74 -19.68 25.29
N ARG A 165 -51.59 -20.61 24.90
CA ARG A 165 -53.07 -20.55 24.94
C ARG A 165 -53.52 -22.02 24.90
N ALA A 166 -53.92 -22.55 26.06
CA ALA A 166 -55.27 -22.51 26.63
C ALA A 166 -56.17 -23.54 25.93
#